data_AF-A0A6N2HWM1-F1
#
_entry.id   AF-A0A6N2HWM1-F1
#
_cell.length_a   1.000
_cell.length_b   1.000
_cell.length_c   1.000
_cell.angle_alpha   90.00
_cell.angle_beta   90.00
_cell.angle_gamma   90.00
#
_symmetry.space_group_name_H-M   'P 1'
#
loop_
_entity.id
_entity.type
_entity.pdbx_description
1 polymer ?
#
loop_
_entity_poly.entity_id
_entity_poly.type
_entity_poly.pdbx_seq_one_letter_code
_entity_poly.pdbx_strand_id
1 'polypeptide(L)'
;MVENRGSGTGGGCGSSHTGPRLAMSPEIYTVLEPVHHLLAQVTNAFVARKIAREVGRQITVGTSAERLRHRPTARLTGTMADQIRDPGRWLLGVALPRWGCGYADCESGTIWRTRTACELCAEIVQDKAAARERACRAAAGLCLQHGTRPGPFGRCNDCDLETMAARPADIPARRTVEGPEQGTCAECGARIFMTGPALTDSLCKPCRQELHPDTASAPRTVAVVPAPAQPRTGTPAPVEPVEQPGPRICQGREQGAPCTRETLPLRRLCRRHMVRQIAGVVA
;
A
#
# COMPACT_ATOMS: atom_id res chain seq x y z
N MET A 1 -53.19 -66.83 -27.75
CA MET A 1 -53.25 -65.42 -27.27
C MET A 1 -53.00 -65.46 -25.77
N VAL A 2 -51.96 -64.91 -25.15
CA VAL A 2 -50.83 -64.05 -25.55
C VAL A 2 -49.71 -64.36 -24.54
N GLU A 3 -48.48 -64.52 -25.03
CA GLU A 3 -47.26 -64.57 -24.21
C GLU A 3 -47.03 -63.21 -23.54
N ASN A 4 -46.47 -63.17 -22.32
CA ASN A 4 -45.56 -62.08 -22.01
C ASN A 4 -44.47 -62.46 -21.00
N ARG A 5 -43.25 -62.52 -21.53
CA ARG A 5 -41.99 -62.49 -20.81
C ARG A 5 -41.74 -61.06 -20.34
N GLY A 6 -41.21 -60.90 -19.14
CA GLY A 6 -40.75 -59.62 -18.60
C GLY A 6 -39.49 -59.80 -17.77
N SER A 7 -38.41 -60.21 -18.43
CA SER A 7 -37.04 -60.15 -17.89
C SER A 7 -36.65 -58.68 -17.67
N GLY A 8 -36.12 -58.37 -16.49
CA GLY A 8 -35.62 -57.06 -16.12
C GLY A 8 -34.33 -57.15 -15.30
N THR A 9 -33.30 -57.79 -15.86
CA THR A 9 -31.91 -57.65 -15.42
C THR A 9 -31.42 -56.24 -15.73
N GLY A 10 -31.19 -55.43 -14.70
CA GLY A 10 -30.68 -54.06 -14.82
C GLY A 10 -29.72 -53.71 -13.69
N GLY A 11 -28.70 -54.55 -13.44
CA GLY A 11 -27.58 -54.23 -12.56
C GLY A 11 -26.41 -53.73 -13.38
N GLY A 12 -26.25 -52.40 -13.44
CA GLY A 12 -25.33 -51.71 -14.34
C GLY A 12 -23.86 -52.12 -14.20
N CYS A 13 -23.33 -52.72 -15.26
CA CYS A 13 -21.89 -52.74 -15.52
C CYS A 13 -21.42 -51.30 -15.73
N GLY A 14 -20.52 -50.83 -14.87
CA GLY A 14 -19.79 -49.58 -15.07
C GLY A 14 -19.11 -49.60 -16.44
N SER A 15 -19.47 -48.64 -17.29
CA SER A 15 -18.92 -48.50 -18.63
C SER A 15 -17.42 -48.29 -18.55
N SER A 16 -16.67 -49.30 -18.96
CA SER A 16 -15.24 -49.16 -19.24
C SER A 16 -15.11 -48.23 -20.44
N HIS A 17 -14.71 -47.00 -20.18
CA HIS A 17 -14.56 -45.96 -21.20
C HIS A 17 -13.42 -46.34 -22.16
N THR A 18 -13.77 -46.81 -23.35
CA THR A 18 -12.88 -47.13 -24.49
C THR A 18 -12.50 -45.88 -25.30
N GLY A 19 -12.27 -44.75 -24.63
CA GLY A 19 -11.72 -43.55 -25.28
C GLY A 19 -10.21 -43.68 -25.53
N PRO A 20 -9.62 -42.90 -26.45
CA PRO A 20 -8.17 -42.87 -26.62
C PRO A 20 -7.49 -42.66 -25.26
N ARG A 21 -6.45 -43.47 -24.97
CA ARG A 21 -5.60 -43.29 -23.78
C ARG A 21 -5.07 -41.87 -23.82
N LEU A 22 -5.66 -41.00 -23.01
CA LEU A 22 -5.33 -39.58 -22.96
C LEU A 22 -3.93 -39.42 -22.37
N ALA A 23 -2.94 -39.42 -23.25
CA ALA A 23 -1.61 -38.93 -22.95
C ALA A 23 -1.76 -37.44 -22.59
N MET A 24 -1.41 -37.08 -21.36
CA MET A 24 -1.17 -35.67 -21.04
C MET A 24 -0.20 -35.11 -22.07
N SER A 25 -0.52 -33.96 -22.68
CA SER A 25 0.43 -33.34 -23.59
C SER A 25 1.74 -33.05 -22.85
N PRO A 26 2.89 -33.12 -23.52
CA PRO A 26 4.18 -32.83 -22.90
C PRO A 26 4.21 -31.46 -22.20
N GLU A 27 3.56 -30.46 -22.80
CA GLU A 27 3.44 -29.11 -22.26
C GLU A 27 2.66 -29.08 -20.92
N ILE A 28 1.51 -29.75 -20.84
CA ILE A 28 0.73 -29.87 -19.60
C ILE A 28 1.56 -30.55 -18.52
N TYR A 29 2.33 -31.58 -18.92
CA TYR A 29 3.18 -32.30 -17.99
C TYR A 29 4.30 -31.39 -17.44
N THR A 30 4.96 -30.60 -18.28
CA THR A 30 5.98 -29.62 -17.86
C THR A 30 5.43 -28.57 -16.90
N VAL A 31 4.22 -28.06 -17.14
CA VAL A 31 3.57 -27.10 -16.22
C VAL A 31 3.34 -27.69 -14.84
N LEU A 32 2.98 -28.98 -14.78
CA LEU A 32 2.71 -29.70 -13.54
C LEU A 32 3.97 -30.29 -12.88
N GLU A 33 5.16 -30.07 -13.42
CA GLU A 33 6.44 -30.58 -12.90
C GLU A 33 6.60 -30.41 -11.37
N PRO A 34 6.30 -29.23 -10.77
CA PRO A 34 6.46 -29.04 -9.32
C PRO A 34 5.59 -29.97 -8.47
N VAL A 35 4.52 -30.53 -9.04
CA VAL A 35 3.52 -31.35 -8.37
C VAL A 35 3.40 -32.75 -8.96
N HIS A 36 4.41 -33.22 -9.72
CA HIS A 36 4.41 -34.58 -10.28
C HIS A 36 4.27 -35.67 -9.23
N HIS A 37 4.91 -35.51 -8.07
CA HIS A 37 4.80 -36.45 -6.96
C HIS A 37 3.36 -36.55 -6.40
N LEU A 38 2.59 -35.45 -6.42
CA LEU A 38 1.17 -35.45 -6.07
C LEU A 38 0.32 -36.04 -7.19
N LEU A 39 0.67 -35.73 -8.45
CA LEU A 39 -0.01 -36.26 -9.62
C LEU A 39 0.10 -37.79 -9.71
N ALA A 40 1.26 -38.35 -9.33
CA ALA A 40 1.49 -39.80 -9.26
C ALA A 40 0.57 -40.51 -8.25
N GLN A 41 0.09 -39.79 -7.23
CA GLN A 41 -0.84 -40.31 -6.23
C GLN A 41 -2.31 -40.23 -6.68
N VAL A 42 -2.61 -39.56 -7.81
CA VAL A 42 -3.96 -39.48 -8.36
C VAL A 42 -4.28 -40.78 -9.12
N THR A 43 -4.86 -41.74 -8.41
CA THR A 43 -5.25 -43.05 -8.97
C THR A 43 -6.44 -42.98 -9.92
N ASN A 44 -7.30 -41.96 -9.78
CA ASN A 44 -8.50 -41.80 -10.60
C ASN A 44 -8.20 -41.14 -11.95
N ALA A 45 -8.24 -41.93 -13.03
CA ALA A 45 -8.01 -41.45 -14.39
C ALA A 45 -8.97 -40.34 -14.84
N PHE A 46 -10.21 -40.29 -14.34
CA PHE A 46 -11.13 -39.18 -14.63
C PHE A 46 -10.64 -37.86 -14.03
N VAL A 47 -10.11 -37.90 -12.81
CA VAL A 47 -9.56 -36.72 -12.14
C VAL A 47 -8.28 -36.25 -12.83
N ALA A 48 -7.38 -37.17 -13.19
CA ALA A 48 -6.18 -36.83 -13.99
C ALA A 48 -6.54 -36.16 -15.33
N ARG A 49 -7.56 -36.66 -16.04
CA ARG A 49 -8.08 -36.02 -17.26
C ARG A 49 -8.71 -34.65 -17.01
N LYS A 50 -9.37 -34.48 -15.86
CA LYS A 50 -9.97 -33.19 -15.48
C LYS A 50 -8.88 -32.16 -15.19
N ILE A 51 -7.80 -32.56 -14.52
CA ILE A 51 -6.61 -31.74 -14.30
C ILE A 51 -5.99 -31.32 -15.64
N ALA A 52 -5.73 -32.28 -16.53
CA ALA A 52 -5.15 -32.00 -17.84
C ALA A 52 -6.02 -31.02 -18.66
N ARG A 53 -7.34 -31.23 -18.68
CA ARG A 53 -8.28 -30.34 -19.37
C ARG A 53 -8.30 -28.94 -18.78
N GLU A 54 -8.18 -28.82 -17.46
CA GLU A 54 -8.15 -27.52 -16.80
C GLU A 54 -6.87 -26.74 -17.12
N VAL A 55 -5.72 -27.40 -17.07
CA VAL A 55 -4.44 -26.80 -17.48
C VAL A 55 -4.49 -26.38 -18.95
N GLY A 56 -4.93 -27.28 -19.84
CA GLY A 56 -5.07 -26.99 -21.26
C GLY A 56 -6.00 -25.80 -21.53
N ARG A 57 -7.17 -25.74 -20.85
CA ARG A 57 -8.10 -24.60 -20.96
C ARG A 57 -7.42 -23.27 -20.60
N GLN A 58 -6.66 -23.24 -19.50
CA GLN A 58 -6.00 -22.01 -19.05
C GLN A 58 -4.90 -21.55 -20.02
N ILE A 59 -4.16 -22.49 -20.60
CA ILE A 59 -3.18 -22.21 -21.67
C ILE A 59 -3.89 -21.65 -22.90
N THR A 60 -4.99 -22.28 -23.34
CA THR A 60 -5.79 -21.80 -24.49
C THR A 60 -6.37 -20.39 -24.28
N VAL A 61 -6.73 -20.05 -23.04
CA VAL A 61 -7.20 -18.69 -22.66
C VAL A 61 -6.05 -17.66 -22.64
N GLY A 62 -4.79 -18.10 -22.78
CA GLY A 62 -3.62 -17.22 -22.84
C GLY A 62 -2.85 -17.10 -21.52
N THR A 63 -3.08 -17.99 -20.55
CA THR A 63 -2.24 -18.05 -19.35
C THR A 63 -0.90 -18.65 -19.71
N SER A 64 0.21 -17.95 -19.42
CA SER A 64 1.55 -18.49 -19.71
C SER A 64 1.84 -19.74 -18.87
N ALA A 65 2.60 -20.67 -19.45
CA ALA A 65 3.03 -21.88 -18.76
C ALA A 65 3.81 -21.57 -17.47
N GLU A 66 4.63 -20.52 -17.45
CA GLU A 66 5.36 -20.14 -16.23
C GLU A 66 4.44 -19.63 -15.13
N ARG A 67 3.41 -18.84 -15.47
CA ARG A 67 2.41 -18.39 -14.49
C ARG A 67 1.65 -19.58 -13.92
N LEU A 68 1.26 -20.51 -14.78
CA LEU A 68 0.54 -21.69 -14.36
C LEU A 68 1.38 -22.64 -13.53
N ARG A 69 2.70 -22.75 -13.79
CA ARG A 69 3.67 -23.48 -12.97
C ARG A 69 3.94 -22.80 -11.63
N HIS A 70 3.90 -21.48 -11.59
CA HIS A 70 4.12 -20.71 -10.36
C HIS A 70 3.01 -20.94 -9.32
N ARG A 71 1.75 -21.02 -9.74
CA ARG A 71 0.60 -21.23 -8.83
C ARG A 71 0.71 -22.49 -7.93
N PRO A 72 0.89 -23.71 -8.47
CA PRO A 72 1.03 -24.90 -7.66
C PRO A 72 2.30 -24.85 -6.81
N THR A 73 3.41 -24.32 -7.34
CA THR A 73 4.65 -24.13 -6.58
C THR A 73 4.42 -23.26 -5.34
N ALA A 74 3.87 -22.05 -5.51
CA ALA A 74 3.64 -21.12 -4.42
C ALA A 74 2.72 -21.70 -3.34
N ARG A 75 1.71 -22.48 -3.73
CA ARG A 75 0.75 -23.09 -2.80
C ARG A 75 1.31 -24.31 -2.10
N LEU A 76 2.14 -25.09 -2.80
CA LEU A 76 2.85 -26.20 -2.20
C LEU A 76 3.86 -25.70 -1.17
N THR A 77 4.56 -24.58 -1.41
CA THR A 77 5.47 -23.99 -0.41
C THR A 77 4.74 -23.62 0.89
N GLY A 78 3.48 -23.18 0.80
CA GLY A 78 2.66 -22.84 1.96
C GLY A 78 1.89 -24.02 2.58
N THR A 79 1.95 -25.22 2.00
CA THR A 79 1.17 -26.40 2.43
C THR A 79 2.10 -27.59 2.61
N MET A 80 2.16 -28.19 3.80
CA MET A 80 2.96 -29.41 3.97
C MET A 80 2.34 -30.54 3.14
N ALA A 81 3.15 -31.27 2.38
CA ALA A 81 2.67 -32.25 1.41
C ALA A 81 1.88 -33.41 2.06
N ASP A 82 2.22 -33.75 3.30
CA ASP A 82 1.54 -34.76 4.14
C ASP A 82 0.13 -34.33 4.58
N GLN A 83 -0.16 -33.03 4.62
CA GLN A 83 -1.50 -32.52 4.93
C GLN A 83 -2.48 -32.66 3.74
N ILE A 84 -1.98 -32.96 2.54
CA ILE A 84 -2.78 -33.09 1.31
C ILE A 84 -3.38 -34.50 1.24
N ARG A 85 -4.55 -34.68 1.85
CA ARG A 85 -5.27 -35.97 1.87
C ARG A 85 -5.80 -36.43 0.51
N ASP A 86 -6.19 -35.49 -0.35
CA ASP A 86 -6.72 -35.76 -1.69
C ASP A 86 -5.98 -34.88 -2.71
N PRO A 87 -4.91 -35.40 -3.34
CA PRO A 87 -4.10 -34.67 -4.32
C PRO A 87 -4.91 -34.17 -5.51
N GLY A 88 -5.88 -34.95 -5.97
CA GLY A 88 -6.70 -34.60 -7.13
C GLY A 88 -7.62 -33.42 -6.85
N ARG A 89 -8.31 -33.45 -5.70
CA ARG A 89 -9.14 -32.34 -5.23
C ARG A 89 -8.33 -31.11 -4.88
N TRP A 90 -7.14 -31.28 -4.30
CA TRP A 90 -6.23 -30.18 -4.03
C TRP A 90 -5.74 -29.52 -5.31
N LEU A 91 -5.34 -30.28 -6.33
CA LEU A 91 -4.90 -29.70 -7.60
C LEU A 91 -6.01 -28.89 -8.29
N LEU A 92 -7.22 -29.45 -8.37
CA LEU A 92 -8.35 -28.81 -9.04
C LEU A 92 -8.98 -27.66 -8.26
N GLY A 93 -9.02 -27.75 -6.92
CA GLY A 93 -9.70 -26.78 -6.07
C GLY A 93 -8.77 -25.73 -5.47
N VAL A 94 -7.52 -26.11 -5.22
CA VAL A 94 -6.54 -25.26 -4.52
C VAL A 94 -5.41 -24.86 -5.44
N ALA A 95 -4.76 -25.77 -6.18
CA ALA A 95 -3.47 -25.49 -6.82
C ALA A 95 -3.53 -24.81 -8.19
N LEU A 96 -4.51 -25.16 -9.02
CA LEU A 96 -4.68 -24.64 -10.39
C LEU A 96 -5.53 -23.37 -10.50
N PRO A 97 -6.62 -23.19 -9.71
CA PRO A 97 -7.44 -22.01 -9.85
C PRO A 97 -6.64 -20.71 -9.66
N ARG A 98 -7.14 -19.61 -10.17
CA ARG A 98 -6.53 -18.31 -9.91
C ARG A 98 -7.01 -17.80 -8.55
N TRP A 99 -6.07 -17.49 -7.66
CA TRP A 99 -6.33 -16.90 -6.35
C TRP A 99 -5.64 -15.54 -6.26
N GLY A 100 -6.21 -14.63 -5.47
CA GLY A 100 -5.64 -13.32 -5.19
C GLY A 100 -6.68 -12.21 -5.27
N CYS A 101 -6.19 -10.98 -5.37
CA CYS A 101 -6.99 -9.75 -5.40
C CYS A 101 -7.68 -9.44 -6.75
N GLY A 102 -7.61 -10.35 -7.73
CA GLY A 102 -8.20 -10.14 -9.06
C GLY A 102 -7.33 -9.35 -10.04
N TYR A 103 -6.36 -8.54 -9.58
CA TYR A 103 -5.47 -7.75 -10.43
C TYR A 103 -4.72 -8.61 -11.46
N ALA A 104 -4.80 -8.31 -12.76
CA ALA A 104 -4.36 -9.21 -13.84
C ALA A 104 -2.88 -9.65 -13.76
N ASP A 105 -2.01 -8.79 -13.21
CA ASP A 105 -0.59 -9.13 -13.04
C ASP A 105 -0.27 -9.80 -11.70
N CYS A 106 -1.24 -9.90 -10.78
CA CYS A 106 -1.08 -10.60 -9.53
C CYS A 106 -1.30 -12.11 -9.72
N GLU A 107 -0.30 -12.89 -9.31
CA GLU A 107 -0.31 -14.34 -9.25
C GLU A 107 0.00 -14.79 -7.82
N SER A 108 -1.01 -15.30 -7.12
CA SER A 108 -0.87 -15.84 -5.75
C SER A 108 -0.14 -14.91 -4.77
N GLY A 109 -0.42 -13.61 -4.84
CA GLY A 109 0.15 -12.61 -3.95
C GLY A 109 1.48 -12.00 -4.41
N THR A 110 1.95 -12.35 -5.61
CA THR A 110 3.15 -11.74 -6.22
C THR A 110 2.77 -11.04 -7.53
N ILE A 111 3.25 -9.83 -7.75
CA ILE A 111 3.11 -9.11 -9.03
C ILE A 111 4.10 -9.71 -10.04
N TRP A 112 3.59 -10.19 -11.18
CA TRP A 112 4.37 -11.00 -12.11
C TRP A 112 5.52 -10.23 -12.76
N ARG A 113 5.28 -8.99 -13.21
CA ARG A 113 6.29 -8.17 -13.91
C ARG A 113 7.43 -7.74 -12.98
N THR A 114 7.11 -7.36 -11.74
CA THR A 114 8.09 -6.81 -10.79
C THR A 114 8.63 -7.85 -9.82
N ARG A 115 7.98 -9.02 -9.70
CA ARG A 115 8.27 -10.06 -8.71
C ARG A 115 8.16 -9.57 -7.26
N THR A 116 7.46 -8.46 -7.02
CA THR A 116 7.23 -7.92 -5.68
C THR A 116 5.95 -8.48 -5.06
N ALA A 117 5.84 -8.42 -3.73
CA ALA A 117 4.59 -8.76 -3.05
C ALA A 117 3.46 -7.83 -3.52
N CYS A 118 2.26 -8.39 -3.69
CA CYS A 118 1.06 -7.64 -4.02
C CYS A 118 0.46 -7.04 -2.76
N GLU A 119 0.50 -5.71 -2.65
CA GLU A 119 0.00 -4.95 -1.49
C GLU A 119 -1.46 -5.29 -1.17
N LEU A 120 -2.34 -5.33 -2.18
CA LEU A 120 -3.75 -5.73 -1.99
C LEU A 120 -3.89 -7.14 -1.42
N CYS A 121 -3.04 -8.09 -1.83
CA CYS A 121 -3.08 -9.43 -1.26
C CYS A 121 -2.56 -9.44 0.17
N ALA A 122 -1.55 -8.63 0.48
CA ALA A 122 -1.03 -8.49 1.84
C ALA A 122 -2.09 -7.91 2.79
N GLU A 123 -2.80 -6.86 2.37
CA GLU A 123 -3.92 -6.26 3.12
C GLU A 123 -5.03 -7.29 3.38
N ILE A 124 -5.50 -8.01 2.35
CA ILE A 124 -6.53 -9.04 2.50
C ILE A 124 -6.10 -10.14 3.49
N VAL A 125 -4.82 -10.52 3.48
CA VAL A 125 -4.29 -11.51 4.42
C VAL A 125 -4.23 -10.95 5.84
N GLN A 126 -3.80 -9.70 6.01
CA GLN A 126 -3.78 -9.01 7.31
C GLN A 126 -5.20 -8.85 7.87
N ASP A 127 -6.17 -8.44 7.07
CA ASP A 127 -7.57 -8.30 7.47
C ASP A 127 -8.17 -9.63 7.90
N LYS A 128 -7.89 -10.72 7.16
CA LYS A 128 -8.32 -12.07 7.53
C LYS A 128 -7.66 -12.54 8.82
N ALA A 129 -6.38 -12.25 9.04
CA ALA A 129 -5.68 -12.58 10.27
C ALA A 129 -6.29 -11.81 11.46
N ALA A 130 -6.49 -10.50 11.32
CA ALA A 130 -7.13 -9.66 12.32
C ALA A 130 -8.57 -10.10 12.62
N ALA A 131 -9.33 -10.52 11.60
CA ALA A 131 -10.68 -11.06 11.76
C ALA A 131 -10.68 -12.38 12.54
N ARG A 132 -9.74 -13.30 12.25
CA ARG A 132 -9.56 -14.54 13.01
C ARG A 132 -9.17 -14.26 14.45
N GLU A 133 -8.26 -13.33 14.67
CA GLU A 133 -7.84 -12.93 16.01
C GLU A 133 -9.01 -12.35 16.81
N ARG A 134 -9.81 -11.46 16.21
CA ARG A 134 -11.05 -10.95 16.83
C ARG A 134 -12.04 -12.06 17.15
N ALA A 135 -12.22 -13.04 16.26
CA ALA A 135 -13.08 -14.19 16.51
C ALA A 135 -12.56 -15.07 17.67
N CYS A 136 -11.25 -15.32 17.74
CA CYS A 136 -10.62 -16.02 18.86
C CYS A 136 -10.80 -15.26 20.18
N ARG A 137 -10.61 -13.94 20.19
CA ARG A 137 -10.86 -13.09 21.37
C ARG A 137 -12.32 -13.15 21.81
N ALA A 138 -13.25 -13.06 20.87
CA ALA A 138 -14.69 -13.17 21.15
C ALA A 138 -15.03 -14.53 21.80
N ALA A 139 -14.50 -15.62 21.24
CA ALA A 139 -14.71 -16.98 21.76
C ALA A 139 -14.10 -17.17 23.17
N ALA A 140 -13.01 -16.47 23.47
CA ALA A 140 -12.38 -16.46 24.79
C ALA A 140 -13.02 -15.49 25.79
N GLY A 141 -14.07 -14.74 25.39
CA GLY A 141 -14.70 -13.71 26.23
C GLY A 141 -13.77 -12.53 26.54
N LEU A 142 -12.80 -12.26 25.65
CA LEU A 142 -11.87 -11.14 25.75
C LEU A 142 -12.42 -9.93 24.98
N CYS A 143 -11.96 -8.74 25.36
CA CYS A 143 -12.24 -7.53 24.61
C CYS A 143 -11.74 -7.67 23.16
N LEU A 144 -12.57 -7.29 22.19
CA LEU A 144 -12.26 -7.41 20.76
C LEU A 144 -11.08 -6.53 20.34
N GLN A 145 -10.93 -5.37 20.97
CA GLN A 145 -9.92 -4.38 20.62
C GLN A 145 -8.58 -4.69 21.30
N HIS A 146 -8.60 -4.92 22.61
CA HIS A 146 -7.38 -5.03 23.43
C HIS A 146 -7.00 -6.46 23.82
N GLY A 147 -7.89 -7.43 23.65
CA GLY A 147 -7.64 -8.81 24.07
C GLY A 147 -7.59 -9.01 25.60
N THR A 148 -7.96 -8.01 26.39
CA THR A 148 -8.01 -8.07 27.85
C THR A 148 -9.38 -8.54 28.34
N ARG A 149 -9.43 -9.22 29.50
CA ARG A 149 -10.69 -9.69 30.08
C ARG A 149 -11.55 -8.49 30.49
N PRO A 150 -12.81 -8.38 30.03
CA PRO A 150 -13.71 -7.33 30.47
C PRO A 150 -13.96 -7.41 31.97
N GLY A 151 -14.05 -6.25 32.61
CA GLY A 151 -14.47 -6.12 34.00
C GLY A 151 -15.98 -6.39 34.18
N PRO A 152 -16.49 -6.24 35.41
CA PRO A 152 -17.90 -6.51 35.74
C PRO A 152 -18.90 -5.72 34.89
N PHE A 153 -18.50 -4.53 34.41
CA PHE A 153 -19.33 -3.64 33.59
C PHE A 153 -19.29 -3.97 32.08
N GLY A 154 -18.68 -5.09 31.69
CA GLY A 154 -18.61 -5.53 30.29
C GLY A 154 -17.63 -4.74 29.42
N ARG A 155 -16.83 -3.84 30.00
CA ARG A 155 -15.74 -3.10 29.33
C ARG A 155 -14.40 -3.54 29.90
N CYS A 156 -13.36 -3.56 29.07
CA CYS A 156 -12.00 -3.73 29.59
C CYS A 156 -11.42 -2.37 30.01
N ASN A 157 -10.45 -2.40 30.93
CA ASN A 157 -9.81 -1.20 31.46
C ASN A 157 -9.20 -0.34 30.33
N ASP A 158 -8.65 -0.96 29.29
CA ASP A 158 -8.03 -0.24 28.17
C ASP A 158 -9.07 0.53 27.35
N CYS A 159 -10.24 -0.06 27.07
CA CYS A 159 -11.36 0.65 26.45
C CYS A 159 -11.83 1.83 27.29
N ASP A 160 -11.87 1.68 28.62
CA ASP A 160 -12.28 2.75 29.51
C ASP A 160 -11.23 3.87 29.52
N LEU A 161 -9.94 3.54 29.55
CA LEU A 161 -8.84 4.50 29.45
C LEU A 161 -8.85 5.25 28.11
N GLU A 162 -9.05 4.56 26.99
CA GLU A 162 -9.19 5.19 25.67
C GLU A 162 -10.41 6.10 25.61
N THR A 163 -11.53 5.70 26.21
CA THR A 163 -12.74 6.52 26.29
C THR A 163 -12.48 7.79 27.12
N MET A 164 -11.74 7.67 28.22
CA MET A 164 -11.36 8.82 29.05
C MET A 164 -10.35 9.73 28.34
N ALA A 165 -9.41 9.17 27.58
CA ALA A 165 -8.41 9.92 26.81
C ALA A 165 -9.02 10.62 25.56
N ALA A 166 -10.02 10.00 24.93
CA ALA A 166 -10.75 10.58 23.80
C ALA A 166 -11.74 11.67 24.24
N ARG A 167 -12.03 11.77 25.54
CA ARG A 167 -12.84 12.87 26.07
C ARG A 167 -12.05 14.16 25.83
N PRO A 168 -12.58 15.13 25.05
CA PRO A 168 -11.91 16.39 24.88
C PRO A 168 -11.71 16.98 26.26
N ALA A 169 -10.46 17.22 26.65
CA ALA A 169 -10.21 18.11 27.77
C ALA A 169 -10.93 19.41 27.44
N ASP A 170 -11.78 19.89 28.35
CA ASP A 170 -12.29 21.26 28.29
C ASP A 170 -11.04 22.16 28.27
N ILE A 171 -10.58 22.50 27.07
CA ILE A 171 -9.53 23.48 26.88
C ILE A 171 -10.15 24.75 27.49
N PRO A 172 -9.58 25.29 28.59
CA PRO A 172 -10.12 26.51 29.17
C PRO A 172 -10.20 27.52 28.04
N ALA A 173 -11.39 28.08 27.83
CA ALA A 173 -11.68 29.02 26.75
C ALA A 173 -10.47 29.94 26.57
N ARG A 174 -9.85 29.86 25.39
CA ARG A 174 -8.66 30.61 25.04
C ARG A 174 -8.93 32.06 25.42
N ARG A 175 -8.31 32.54 26.51
CA ARG A 175 -8.45 33.94 26.93
C ARG A 175 -8.13 34.78 25.69
N THR A 176 -9.08 35.59 25.26
CA THR A 176 -8.86 36.62 24.24
C THR A 176 -7.85 37.57 24.83
N VAL A 177 -6.57 37.30 24.62
CA VAL A 177 -5.53 38.29 24.85
C VAL A 177 -5.83 39.37 23.83
N GLU A 178 -6.16 40.59 24.29
CA GLU A 178 -6.16 41.80 23.49
C GLU A 178 -4.74 41.96 22.94
N GLY A 179 -4.49 41.28 21.83
CA GLY A 179 -3.23 41.33 21.11
C GLY A 179 -3.11 42.67 20.41
N PRO A 180 -1.87 43.16 20.21
CA PRO A 180 -1.64 44.39 19.48
C PRO A 180 -2.34 44.33 18.11
N GLU A 181 -2.92 45.46 17.73
CA GLU A 181 -3.63 45.66 16.45
C GLU A 181 -2.90 44.97 15.29
N GLN A 182 -3.61 44.09 14.59
CA GLN A 182 -3.07 43.39 13.43
C GLN A 182 -3.34 44.24 12.19
N GLY A 183 -2.26 44.58 11.48
CA GLY A 183 -2.31 45.28 10.20
C GLY A 183 -1.87 44.39 9.05
N THR A 184 -1.88 44.92 7.84
CA THR A 184 -1.36 44.24 6.65
C THR A 184 -0.14 44.97 6.13
N CYS A 185 0.92 44.23 5.83
CA CYS A 185 2.12 44.78 5.21
C CYS A 185 1.75 45.45 3.88
N ALA A 186 2.11 46.72 3.71
CA ALA A 186 1.77 47.50 2.52
C ALA A 186 2.31 46.89 1.22
N GLU A 187 3.45 46.19 1.28
CA GLU A 187 4.14 45.67 0.09
C GLU A 187 3.72 44.23 -0.28
N CYS A 188 3.67 43.33 0.71
CA CYS A 188 3.39 41.92 0.47
C CYS A 188 1.99 41.46 0.89
N GLY A 189 1.21 42.31 1.58
CA GLY A 189 -0.13 41.99 2.06
C GLY A 189 -0.17 40.98 3.21
N ALA A 190 0.99 40.60 3.78
CA ALA A 190 1.05 39.68 4.90
C ALA A 190 0.45 40.33 6.16
N ARG A 191 -0.30 39.56 6.96
CA ARG A 191 -0.74 40.01 8.28
C ARG A 191 0.48 40.19 9.19
N ILE A 192 0.60 41.38 9.77
CA ILE A 192 1.67 41.75 10.71
C ILE A 192 1.07 42.28 11.99
N PHE A 193 1.76 42.06 13.11
CA PHE A 193 1.45 42.76 14.35
C PHE A 193 2.00 44.18 14.24
N MET A 194 1.14 45.19 14.43
CA MET A 194 1.52 46.60 14.39
C MET A 194 2.27 46.94 15.67
N THR A 195 3.56 46.61 15.69
CA THR A 195 4.44 46.82 16.85
C THR A 195 5.77 47.40 16.40
N GLY A 196 6.32 48.33 17.20
CA GLY A 196 7.58 48.97 16.90
C GLY A 196 7.55 49.71 15.56
N PRO A 197 8.60 49.62 14.71
CA PRO A 197 8.66 50.41 13.48
C PRO A 197 7.58 50.03 12.44
N ALA A 198 6.87 48.91 12.63
CA ALA A 198 5.73 48.54 11.77
C ALA A 198 4.52 49.46 11.95
N LEU A 199 4.45 50.19 13.07
CA LEU A 199 3.45 51.24 13.26
C LEU A 199 3.69 52.43 12.32
N THR A 200 4.93 52.65 11.91
CA THR A 200 5.32 53.84 11.14
C THR A 200 5.30 53.57 9.64
N ASP A 201 5.85 52.43 9.21
CA ASP A 201 5.97 52.12 7.77
C ASP A 201 4.95 51.09 7.27
N SER A 202 4.20 50.44 8.17
CA SER A 202 3.30 49.34 7.83
C SER A 202 3.97 48.25 7.00
N LEU A 203 5.28 48.01 7.19
CA LEU A 203 6.03 46.97 6.50
C LEU A 203 6.33 45.80 7.42
N CYS A 204 6.30 44.58 6.86
CA CYS A 204 6.82 43.42 7.54
C CYS A 204 8.36 43.51 7.60
N LYS A 205 8.95 42.90 8.64
CA LYS A 205 10.40 42.90 8.84
C LYS A 205 11.21 42.51 7.57
N PRO A 206 10.82 41.49 6.79
CA PRO A 206 11.49 41.17 5.53
C PRO A 206 11.44 42.32 4.51
N CYS A 207 10.26 42.89 4.24
CA CYS A 207 10.12 43.97 3.26
C CYS A 207 10.88 45.24 3.71
N ARG A 208 10.91 45.52 5.02
CA ARG A 208 11.70 46.63 5.56
C ARG A 208 13.20 46.45 5.32
N GLN A 209 13.72 45.23 5.51
CA GLN A 209 15.13 44.93 5.30
C GLN A 209 15.54 45.02 3.82
N GLU A 210 14.61 44.77 2.89
CA GLU A 210 14.86 44.90 1.45
C GLU A 210 14.76 46.36 0.97
N LEU A 211 13.83 47.15 1.53
CA LEU A 211 13.60 48.54 1.14
C LEU A 211 14.55 49.54 1.83
N HIS A 212 15.01 49.22 3.04
CA HIS A 212 15.92 50.05 3.83
C HIS A 212 17.06 49.20 4.39
N PRO A 213 18.02 48.79 3.56
CA PRO A 213 19.17 48.00 4.01
C PRO A 213 20.05 48.76 5.02
N ASP A 214 20.07 50.10 4.94
CA ASP A 214 20.98 50.95 5.72
C ASP A 214 20.50 51.28 7.15
N THR A 215 19.25 50.94 7.51
CA THR A 215 18.74 51.06 8.90
C THR A 215 18.62 49.71 9.63
N ALA A 216 18.97 48.60 8.97
CA ALA A 216 19.09 47.31 9.63
C ALA A 216 20.39 47.28 10.45
N SER A 217 20.25 47.12 11.78
CA SER A 217 21.35 46.99 12.74
C SER A 217 22.52 46.13 12.20
N ALA A 218 23.73 46.61 12.49
CA ALA A 218 25.02 46.00 12.16
C ALA A 218 25.01 44.45 12.25
N PRO A 219 25.70 43.75 11.33
CA PRO A 219 25.80 42.31 11.39
C PRO A 219 26.50 41.89 12.67
N ARG A 220 25.80 41.14 13.54
CA ARG A 220 26.45 40.29 14.54
C ARG A 220 27.22 39.22 13.78
N THR A 221 28.53 39.34 13.77
CA THR A 221 29.47 38.28 13.43
C THR A 221 29.16 37.07 14.31
N VAL A 222 28.61 36.01 13.70
CA VAL A 222 28.49 34.71 14.35
C VAL A 222 29.88 34.08 14.26
N ALA A 223 30.56 33.99 15.40
CA ALA A 223 31.79 33.24 15.52
C ALA A 223 31.53 31.77 15.14
N VAL A 224 32.25 31.29 14.13
CA VAL A 224 32.29 29.88 13.75
C VAL A 224 32.88 29.09 14.91
N VAL A 225 32.06 28.26 15.55
CA VAL A 225 32.53 27.24 16.50
C VAL A 225 33.03 26.06 15.67
N PRO A 226 34.31 25.65 15.77
CA PRO A 226 34.77 24.45 15.09
C PRO A 226 34.19 23.20 15.77
N ALA A 227 33.60 22.33 14.98
CA ALA A 227 33.13 21.02 15.42
C ALA A 227 34.32 20.08 15.71
N PRO A 228 34.20 19.15 16.69
CA PRO A 228 35.28 18.23 17.03
C PRO A 228 35.48 17.19 15.92
N ALA A 229 36.75 16.92 15.62
CA ALA A 229 37.18 15.93 14.64
C ALA A 229 36.76 14.51 15.04
N GLN A 230 36.15 13.79 14.10
CA GLN A 230 36.07 12.33 14.16
C GLN A 230 36.90 11.73 13.00
N PRO A 231 37.66 10.65 13.25
CA PRO A 231 38.42 9.96 12.21
C PRO A 231 37.48 9.06 11.40
N ARG A 232 37.42 9.28 10.08
CA ARG A 232 36.82 8.33 9.14
C ARG A 232 37.89 7.78 8.20
N THR A 233 38.30 6.55 8.47
CA THR A 233 38.86 5.64 7.46
C THR A 233 37.72 5.16 6.57
N GLY A 234 37.78 5.49 5.28
CA GLY A 234 36.81 4.98 4.30
C GLY A 234 36.75 5.88 3.07
N THR A 235 37.42 5.46 2.00
CA THR A 235 37.48 6.08 0.68
C THR A 235 36.07 6.37 0.12
N PRO A 236 35.73 7.62 -0.24
CA PRO A 236 34.53 7.91 -1.01
C PRO A 236 34.81 7.85 -2.52
N ALA A 237 33.90 7.20 -3.25
CA ALA A 237 33.85 7.17 -4.71
C ALA A 237 33.48 8.56 -5.29
N PRO A 238 33.78 8.85 -6.57
CA PRO A 238 33.53 10.16 -7.16
C PRO A 238 32.04 10.38 -7.39
N VAL A 239 31.48 11.43 -6.79
CA VAL A 239 30.15 11.94 -7.08
C VAL A 239 30.30 13.06 -8.09
N GLU A 240 29.65 12.93 -9.25
CA GLU A 240 29.67 13.94 -10.30
C GLU A 240 29.03 15.26 -9.86
N PRO A 241 29.45 16.41 -10.42
CA PRO A 241 28.92 17.72 -10.06
C PRO A 241 27.49 17.87 -10.59
N VAL A 242 26.53 17.99 -9.67
CA VAL A 242 25.17 18.43 -10.01
C VAL A 242 25.25 19.90 -10.44
N GLU A 243 25.05 20.16 -11.74
CA GLU A 243 24.90 21.50 -12.30
C GLU A 243 23.81 22.27 -11.56
N GLN A 244 24.17 23.43 -11.01
CA GLN A 244 23.21 24.38 -10.44
C GLN A 244 22.38 24.98 -11.57
N PRO A 245 21.06 24.78 -11.61
CA PRO A 245 20.22 25.50 -12.57
C PRO A 245 20.21 26.99 -12.17
N GLY A 246 20.57 27.87 -13.11
CA GLY A 246 20.57 29.33 -12.93
C GLY A 246 19.20 29.91 -12.50
N PRO A 247 19.13 31.22 -12.20
CA PRO A 247 17.93 31.86 -11.65
C PRO A 247 16.73 31.64 -12.57
N ARG A 248 15.76 30.85 -12.10
CA ARG A 248 14.51 30.58 -12.82
C ARG A 248 13.47 31.62 -12.43
N ILE A 249 12.77 32.17 -13.41
CA ILE A 249 11.71 33.18 -13.22
C ILE A 249 10.42 32.49 -12.76
N CYS A 250 9.70 33.14 -11.84
CA CYS A 250 8.43 32.65 -11.28
C CYS A 250 7.37 32.42 -12.36
N GLN A 251 6.69 31.27 -12.31
CA GLN A 251 5.60 30.95 -13.23
C GLN A 251 4.24 31.54 -12.81
N GLY A 252 4.17 32.32 -11.73
CA GLY A 252 2.95 32.96 -11.28
C GLY A 252 2.55 34.18 -12.11
N ARG A 253 1.28 34.57 -12.06
CA ARG A 253 0.78 35.82 -12.67
C ARG A 253 0.35 36.82 -11.61
N GLU A 254 0.61 38.09 -11.86
CA GLU A 254 0.17 39.22 -11.04
C GLU A 254 -0.65 40.15 -11.94
N GLN A 255 -1.95 40.30 -11.64
CA GLN A 255 -2.89 41.16 -12.39
C GLN A 255 -2.88 40.93 -13.91
N GLY A 256 -2.72 39.67 -14.34
CA GLY A 256 -2.69 39.28 -15.75
C GLY A 256 -1.30 39.20 -16.39
N ALA A 257 -0.29 39.84 -15.79
CA ALA A 257 1.10 39.83 -16.28
C ALA A 257 1.96 38.71 -15.64
N PRO A 258 3.00 38.20 -16.34
CA PRO A 258 3.92 37.20 -15.79
C PRO A 258 4.78 37.80 -14.67
N CYS A 259 5.01 37.02 -13.61
CA CYS A 259 5.82 37.45 -12.48
C CYS A 259 7.31 37.42 -12.84
N THR A 260 8.01 38.53 -12.67
CA THR A 260 9.46 38.65 -12.96
C THR A 260 10.35 38.26 -11.78
N ARG A 261 9.77 37.88 -10.64
CA ARG A 261 10.52 37.53 -9.42
C ARG A 261 11.20 36.16 -9.54
N GLU A 262 12.32 35.98 -8.87
CA GLU A 262 13.03 34.71 -8.81
C GLU A 262 12.23 33.61 -8.09
N THR A 263 12.41 32.38 -8.55
CA THR A 263 11.82 31.18 -7.94
C THR A 263 12.61 30.72 -6.73
N LEU A 264 11.92 29.99 -5.84
CA LEU A 264 12.61 29.29 -4.75
C LEU A 264 13.44 28.13 -5.30
N PRO A 265 14.59 27.76 -4.69
CA PRO A 265 15.56 26.79 -5.23
C PRO A 265 15.02 25.42 -5.64
N LEU A 266 13.85 25.02 -5.14
CA LEU A 266 13.22 23.71 -5.41
C LEU A 266 11.77 23.84 -5.92
N ARG A 267 11.32 25.03 -6.32
CA ARG A 267 9.92 25.27 -6.70
C ARG A 267 9.84 26.15 -7.95
N ARG A 268 8.70 26.12 -8.63
CA ARG A 268 8.43 26.93 -9.84
C ARG A 268 7.79 28.29 -9.55
N LEU A 269 7.53 28.58 -8.27
CA LEU A 269 6.88 29.80 -7.81
C LEU A 269 7.81 30.58 -6.89
N CYS A 270 7.69 31.91 -6.94
CA CYS A 270 8.29 32.79 -5.95
C CYS A 270 7.53 32.69 -4.62
N ARG A 271 8.15 33.20 -3.56
CA ARG A 271 7.60 33.16 -2.20
C ARG A 271 6.17 33.76 -2.11
N ARG A 272 5.89 34.83 -2.85
CA ARG A 272 4.57 35.50 -2.88
C ARG A 272 3.47 34.61 -3.47
N HIS A 273 3.74 33.95 -4.59
CA HIS A 273 2.76 33.05 -5.23
C HIS A 273 2.58 31.75 -4.45
N MET A 274 3.61 31.25 -3.77
CA MET A 274 3.50 30.08 -2.90
C MET A 274 2.55 30.33 -1.73
N VAL A 275 2.67 31.50 -1.07
CA VAL A 275 1.78 31.88 0.04
C VAL A 275 0.33 32.01 -0.44
N ARG A 276 0.10 32.61 -1.63
CA ARG A 276 -1.25 32.69 -2.22
C ARG A 276 -1.81 31.30 -2.58
N GLN A 277 -1.00 30.40 -3.12
CA GLN A 277 -1.44 29.03 -3.45
C GLN A 277 -1.84 28.26 -2.18
N ILE A 278 -1.06 28.35 -1.11
CA ILE A 278 -1.39 27.69 0.16
C ILE A 278 -2.67 28.30 0.76
N ALA A 279 -2.81 29.63 0.73
CA ALA A 279 -4.00 30.30 1.25
C ALA A 279 -5.27 29.98 0.45
N GLY A 280 -5.16 29.71 -0.86
CA GLY A 280 -6.29 29.36 -1.72
C GLY A 280 -6.71 27.88 -1.71
N VAL A 281 -5.89 26.98 -1.17
CA VAL A 281 -6.19 25.52 -1.07
C VAL A 281 -6.93 25.17 0.24
N VAL A 282 -6.99 26.11 1.18
CA VAL A 282 -7.62 25.92 2.52
C VAL A 282 -9.01 26.58 2.58
N ALA A 283 -9.61 26.90 1.43
CA ALA A 283 -10.97 27.43 1.32
C ALA A 283 -11.90 26.43 0.63
#